data_AF-A0A535CD77-F1
#
_entry.id   AF-A0A535CD77-F1
#
_cell.length_a   1.000
_cell.length_b   1.000
_cell.length_c   1.000
_cell.angle_alpha   90.00
_cell.angle_beta   90.00
_cell.angle_gamma   90.00
#
_symmetry.space_group_name_H-M   'P 1'
#
loop_
_entity.id
_entity.type
_entity.pdbx_description
1 polymer ?
#
loop_
_entity_poly.entity_id
_entity_poly.type
_entity_poly.pdbx_seq_one_letter_code
_entity_poly.pdbx_strand_id
1 'polypeptide(L)'
;MPGHDIIVVGTSAGGVEALATLVSTLPPELPAAIFVVLHIPAHSPSFVPDILGRSGPLETVQASDGMETKHGHIYVAPPDHHMLVERGNVRVVRGPKENRHRPAVDPLFRSAALAYGPRVVGVILTGVLDDGTAGLRAVKRYSGIAIVQDPDEAIYPGMPLSAIEHVQVDHILPLAAIGPLLVRMASEPVKEEAGNHMSEDLEKETQKAQMDTTLMRADEQDGTPSVFSCPECGGVLWEIPDGNMLRFRCRVGHAFSIESMFAEQSEALETALWVAMKTLEESADLSRRMMQQANMRGQKRLASRNEAKLREAEQRIALIKRALIKSETIVEDERPATEQQLDKA
;
A
#
# COMPACT_ATOMS: atom_id res chain seq x y z
N MET A 1 -17.93 -8.55 29.19
CA MET A 1 -17.48 -9.13 27.91
C MET A 1 -16.69 -8.03 27.21
N PRO A 2 -15.56 -8.34 26.57
CA PRO A 2 -14.86 -7.33 25.78
C PRO A 2 -15.78 -6.83 24.66
N GLY A 3 -15.66 -5.54 24.34
CA GLY A 3 -16.36 -4.97 23.20
C GLY A 3 -15.56 -5.11 21.91
N HIS A 4 -15.90 -4.33 20.89
CA HIS A 4 -15.08 -4.20 19.68
C HIS A 4 -13.88 -3.30 19.97
N ASP A 5 -12.89 -3.83 20.69
CA ASP A 5 -11.82 -3.05 21.33
C ASP A 5 -10.48 -3.07 20.57
N ILE A 6 -10.47 -3.64 19.37
CA ILE A 6 -9.31 -3.67 18.46
C ILE A 6 -9.71 -2.97 17.17
N ILE A 7 -9.25 -1.73 17.00
CA ILE A 7 -9.58 -0.90 15.84
C ILE A 7 -8.35 -0.80 14.95
N VAL A 8 -8.45 -1.26 13.71
CA VAL A 8 -7.39 -1.15 12.70
C VAL A 8 -7.81 -0.16 11.63
N VAL A 9 -6.96 0.82 11.33
CA VAL A 9 -7.23 1.92 10.41
C VAL A 9 -6.18 1.94 9.32
N GLY A 10 -6.63 1.97 8.06
CA GLY A 10 -5.79 2.03 6.87
C GLY A 10 -6.10 3.26 6.04
N THR A 11 -5.05 3.95 5.57
CA THR A 11 -5.19 5.15 4.74
C THR A 11 -3.92 5.44 3.94
N SER A 12 -4.03 6.31 2.93
CA SER A 12 -2.92 6.69 2.06
C SER A 12 -2.97 8.20 1.76
N ALA A 13 -3.10 8.60 0.49
CA ALA A 13 -3.22 9.99 0.08
C ALA A 13 -4.43 10.67 0.77
N GLY A 14 -4.20 11.87 1.34
CA GLY A 14 -5.18 12.58 2.19
C GLY A 14 -5.29 12.05 3.62
N GLY A 15 -4.55 10.99 3.98
CA GLY A 15 -4.75 10.26 5.22
C GLY A 15 -4.35 11.00 6.50
N VAL A 16 -3.38 11.92 6.45
CA VAL A 16 -2.98 12.70 7.65
C VAL A 16 -4.13 13.56 8.16
N GLU A 17 -4.80 14.28 7.27
CA GLU A 17 -5.95 15.13 7.60
C GLU A 17 -7.16 14.29 8.03
N ALA A 18 -7.36 13.16 7.35
CA ALA A 18 -8.43 12.23 7.68
C ALA A 18 -8.27 11.65 9.09
N LEU A 19 -7.06 11.19 9.41
CA LEU A 19 -6.72 10.66 10.74
C LEU A 19 -6.81 11.75 11.81
N ALA A 20 -6.31 12.96 11.56
CA ALA A 20 -6.42 14.08 12.51
C ALA A 20 -7.88 14.39 12.86
N THR A 21 -8.75 14.41 11.86
CA THR A 21 -10.19 14.59 12.05
C THR A 21 -10.79 13.43 12.85
N LEU A 22 -10.51 12.19 12.48
CA LEU A 22 -11.00 11.00 13.19
C LEU A 22 -10.60 11.03 14.67
N VAL A 23 -9.31 11.24 14.98
CA VAL A 23 -8.82 11.19 16.36
C VAL A 23 -9.33 12.34 17.22
N SER A 24 -9.65 13.49 16.61
CA SER A 24 -10.24 14.64 17.32
C SER A 24 -11.64 14.37 17.86
N THR A 25 -12.33 13.37 17.33
CA THR A 25 -13.69 12.99 17.73
C THR A 25 -13.73 11.90 18.81
N LEU A 26 -12.57 11.40 19.24
CA LEU A 26 -12.46 10.32 20.22
C LEU A 26 -12.35 10.85 21.67
N PRO A 27 -12.91 10.15 22.67
CA PRO A 27 -12.75 10.49 24.08
C PRO A 27 -11.41 9.99 24.65
N PRO A 28 -10.89 10.59 25.73
CA PRO A 28 -9.64 10.14 26.37
C PRO A 28 -9.73 8.71 26.93
N GLU A 29 -10.90 8.29 27.43
CA GLU A 29 -11.11 6.98 28.05
C GLU A 29 -11.67 5.94 27.07
N LEU A 30 -11.26 5.99 25.79
CA LEU A 30 -11.72 5.02 24.79
C LEU A 30 -11.36 3.58 25.25
N PRO A 31 -12.33 2.67 25.44
CA PRO A 31 -12.09 1.30 25.86
C PRO A 31 -11.65 0.41 24.69
N ALA A 32 -10.74 0.92 23.85
CA ALA A 32 -10.21 0.25 22.67
C ALA A 32 -8.77 0.71 22.39
N ALA A 33 -8.02 -0.12 21.68
CA ALA A 33 -6.73 0.23 21.09
C ALA A 33 -6.89 0.50 19.60
N ILE A 34 -6.21 1.52 19.08
CA ILE A 34 -6.25 1.89 17.66
C ILE A 34 -4.88 1.62 17.03
N PHE A 35 -4.86 0.93 15.91
CA PHE A 35 -3.67 0.63 15.12
C PHE A 35 -3.81 1.27 13.75
N VAL A 36 -2.85 2.11 13.37
CA VAL A 36 -2.92 2.93 12.16
C VAL A 36 -1.78 2.56 11.21
N VAL A 37 -2.15 2.27 9.97
CA VAL A 37 -1.22 2.27 8.84
C VAL A 37 -1.55 3.46 7.94
N LEU A 38 -0.56 4.33 7.75
CA LEU A 38 -0.53 5.35 6.71
C LEU A 38 0.61 5.00 5.76
N HIS A 39 0.34 5.00 4.45
CA HIS A 39 1.39 4.83 3.44
C HIS A 39 2.34 6.02 3.47
N ILE A 40 3.60 5.76 3.82
CA ILE A 40 4.66 6.77 3.90
C ILE A 40 5.96 6.25 3.27
N PRO A 41 6.79 7.12 2.69
CA PRO A 41 8.06 6.70 2.09
C PRO A 41 9.02 6.09 3.12
N ALA A 42 9.69 5.00 2.75
CA ALA A 42 10.59 4.23 3.62
C ALA A 42 11.72 5.04 4.27
N HIS A 43 12.18 6.12 3.62
CA HIS A 43 13.31 6.94 4.06
C HIS A 43 12.90 8.29 4.66
N SER A 44 11.61 8.53 4.85
CA SER A 44 11.12 9.76 5.47
C SER A 44 10.86 9.55 6.97
N PRO A 45 11.29 10.49 7.84
CA PRO A 45 10.85 10.45 9.24
C PRO A 45 9.33 10.55 9.30
N SER A 46 8.71 9.77 10.18
CA SER A 46 7.26 9.85 10.41
C SER A 46 6.97 10.82 11.55
N PHE A 47 6.28 11.91 11.23
CA PHE A 47 5.73 12.84 12.22
C PHE A 47 4.26 12.56 12.55
N VAL A 48 3.71 11.47 11.99
CA VAL A 48 2.29 11.11 12.17
C VAL A 48 1.93 10.95 13.64
N PRO A 49 2.72 10.27 14.51
CA PRO A 49 2.38 10.18 15.93
C PRO A 49 2.23 11.54 16.61
N ASP A 50 3.14 12.48 16.33
CA ASP A 50 3.12 13.83 16.91
C ASP A 50 1.92 14.64 16.42
N ILE A 51 1.56 14.52 15.14
CA ILE A 51 0.42 15.20 14.54
C ILE A 51 -0.89 14.70 15.18
N LEU A 52 -1.06 13.39 15.28
CA LEU A 52 -2.27 12.80 15.85
C LEU A 52 -2.36 13.04 17.36
N GLY A 53 -1.25 12.96 18.10
CA GLY A 53 -1.19 13.27 19.53
C GLY A 53 -1.52 14.73 19.86
N ARG A 54 -1.38 15.66 18.89
CA ARG A 54 -1.86 17.05 19.03
C ARG A 54 -3.31 17.24 18.61
N SER A 55 -3.85 16.32 17.81
CA SER A 55 -5.17 16.43 17.20
C SER A 55 -6.28 15.77 18.03
N GLY A 56 -5.94 14.85 18.92
CA GLY A 56 -6.90 14.14 19.77
C GLY A 56 -6.37 13.91 21.20
N PRO A 57 -7.23 13.40 22.10
CA PRO A 57 -6.87 13.24 23.52
C PRO A 57 -6.15 11.93 23.83
N LEU A 58 -6.05 11.00 22.87
CA LEU A 58 -5.44 9.69 23.07
C LEU A 58 -3.91 9.73 22.94
N GLU A 59 -3.22 8.95 23.77
CA GLU A 59 -1.77 8.80 23.68
C GLU A 59 -1.43 8.14 22.34
N THR A 60 -0.66 8.84 21.50
CA THR A 60 -0.24 8.33 20.19
C THR A 60 1.24 8.06 20.18
N VAL A 61 1.62 6.85 19.76
CA VAL A 61 3.01 6.39 19.71
C VAL A 61 3.33 5.73 18.38
N GLN A 62 4.58 5.83 17.94
CA GLN A 62 5.08 4.97 16.86
C GLN A 62 5.22 3.54 17.40
N ALA A 63 4.67 2.56 16.69
CA ALA A 63 4.77 1.16 17.05
C ALA A 63 6.23 0.67 17.02
N SER A 64 6.55 -0.23 17.96
CA SER A 64 7.84 -0.90 18.09
C SER A 64 7.57 -2.34 18.50
N ASP A 65 8.48 -3.23 18.10
CA ASP A 65 8.28 -4.67 18.24
C ASP A 65 8.16 -5.09 19.71
N GLY A 66 7.11 -5.87 20.02
CA GLY A 66 6.84 -6.38 21.36
C GLY A 66 6.14 -5.40 22.31
N MET A 67 5.70 -4.22 21.83
CA MET A 67 4.92 -3.31 22.68
C MET A 67 3.60 -3.92 23.11
N GLU A 68 3.29 -3.77 24.40
CA GLU A 68 2.01 -4.19 24.96
C GLU A 68 0.87 -3.32 24.42
N THR A 69 -0.23 -3.97 24.04
CA THR A 69 -1.46 -3.31 23.60
C THR A 69 -2.24 -2.77 24.81
N LYS A 70 -2.55 -1.47 24.79
CA LYS A 70 -3.29 -0.77 25.82
C LYS A 70 -4.49 -0.05 25.20
N HIS A 71 -5.60 -0.04 25.93
CA HIS A 71 -6.75 0.81 25.58
C HIS A 71 -6.39 2.29 25.74
N GLY A 72 -7.09 3.16 25.02
CA GLY A 72 -6.83 4.61 25.02
C GLY A 72 -5.50 4.99 24.33
N HIS A 73 -4.95 4.10 23.51
CA HIS A 73 -3.70 4.32 22.78
C HIS A 73 -3.90 4.20 21.28
N ILE A 74 -3.12 4.98 20.53
CA ILE A 74 -3.00 4.91 19.08
C ILE A 74 -1.57 4.49 18.73
N TYR A 75 -1.45 3.37 18.02
CA TYR A 75 -0.19 2.82 17.54
C TYR A 75 -0.06 3.08 16.05
N VAL A 76 0.96 3.82 15.64
CA VAL A 76 1.21 4.13 14.22
C VAL A 76 2.34 3.27 13.68
N ALA A 77 2.11 2.58 12.57
CA ALA A 77 3.13 1.78 11.92
C ALA A 77 4.36 2.62 11.53
N PRO A 78 5.60 2.16 11.83
CA PRO A 78 6.80 2.88 11.42
C PRO A 78 7.06 2.74 9.91
N PRO A 79 7.77 3.71 9.30
CA PRO A 79 8.22 3.59 7.91
C PRO A 79 9.03 2.31 7.68
N ASP A 80 8.93 1.76 6.46
CA ASP A 80 9.68 0.58 6.00
C ASP A 80 9.48 -0.71 6.81
N HIS A 81 8.45 -0.78 7.67
CA HIS A 81 8.11 -2.00 8.40
C HIS A 81 6.60 -2.24 8.39
N HIS A 82 6.17 -3.50 8.31
CA HIS A 82 4.79 -3.87 8.56
C HIS A 82 4.52 -3.88 10.07
N MET A 83 3.37 -3.35 10.47
CA MET A 83 2.82 -3.50 11.81
C MET A 83 1.77 -4.61 11.77
N LEU A 84 1.90 -5.57 12.68
CA LEU A 84 0.95 -6.66 12.85
C LEU A 84 0.46 -6.67 14.30
N VAL A 85 -0.72 -7.25 14.49
CA VAL A 85 -1.36 -7.37 15.80
C VAL A 85 -1.38 -8.84 16.21
N GLU A 86 -0.81 -9.13 17.37
CA GLU A 86 -0.92 -10.43 18.05
C GLU A 86 -1.70 -10.25 19.36
N ARG A 87 -2.06 -11.35 20.02
CA ARG A 87 -2.78 -11.28 21.29
C ARG A 87 -1.91 -10.60 22.36
N GLY A 88 -2.28 -9.36 22.69
CA GLY A 88 -1.70 -8.55 23.76
C GLY A 88 -0.48 -7.73 23.34
N ASN A 89 0.05 -7.90 22.13
CA ASN A 89 1.26 -7.20 21.69
C ASN A 89 1.24 -6.80 20.21
N VAL A 90 2.04 -5.78 19.90
CA VAL A 90 2.32 -5.32 18.53
C VAL A 90 3.60 -5.98 18.03
N ARG A 91 3.57 -6.46 16.79
CA ARG A 91 4.77 -6.92 16.08
C ARG A 91 5.13 -5.92 15.00
N VAL A 92 6.42 -5.60 14.90
CA VAL A 92 6.95 -4.72 13.86
C VAL A 92 8.04 -5.47 13.12
N VAL A 93 7.81 -5.74 11.84
CA VAL A 93 8.64 -6.64 11.04
C VAL A 93 8.96 -6.04 9.68
N ARG A 94 10.13 -6.37 9.13
CA ARG A 94 10.56 -5.90 7.81
C ARG A 94 10.29 -6.95 6.72
N GLY A 95 9.03 -7.38 6.62
CA GLY A 95 8.59 -8.36 5.64
C GLY A 95 8.58 -7.87 4.19
N PRO A 96 8.34 -8.75 3.20
CA PRO A 96 8.16 -8.33 1.81
C PRO A 96 6.99 -7.35 1.70
N LYS A 97 7.13 -6.33 0.85
CA LYS A 97 6.04 -5.37 0.58
C LYS A 97 4.77 -6.10 0.11
N GLU A 98 3.61 -5.57 0.51
CA GLU A 98 2.31 -5.96 -0.02
C GLU A 98 1.67 -4.73 -0.67
N ASN A 99 1.07 -4.90 -1.85
CA ASN A 99 0.46 -3.84 -2.64
C ASN A 99 1.38 -2.61 -2.81
N ARG A 100 2.69 -2.85 -3.04
CA ARG A 100 3.76 -1.84 -3.20
C ARG A 100 4.18 -1.11 -1.92
N HIS A 101 3.52 -1.39 -0.79
CA HIS A 101 3.69 -0.65 0.45
C HIS A 101 4.36 -1.45 1.56
N ARG A 102 5.08 -0.72 2.41
CA ARG A 102 5.61 -1.17 3.70
C ARG A 102 5.85 0.07 4.58
N PRO A 103 4.96 0.38 5.55
CA PRO A 103 3.82 -0.43 6.00
C PRO A 103 2.70 -0.53 4.96
N ALA A 104 2.04 -1.69 4.92
CA ALA A 104 0.83 -1.96 4.14
C ALA A 104 -0.33 -2.24 5.10
N VAL A 105 -1.56 -1.92 4.67
CA VAL A 105 -2.79 -2.05 5.46
C VAL A 105 -3.22 -3.50 5.58
N ASP A 106 -3.13 -4.27 4.48
CA ASP A 106 -3.56 -5.67 4.44
C ASP A 106 -2.94 -6.54 5.55
N PRO A 107 -1.62 -6.52 5.81
CA PRO A 107 -1.01 -7.26 6.93
C PRO A 107 -1.54 -6.89 8.31
N LEU A 108 -1.80 -5.60 8.57
CA LEU A 108 -2.35 -5.14 9.84
C LEU A 108 -3.74 -5.73 10.04
N PHE A 109 -4.61 -5.58 9.04
CA PHE A 109 -6.01 -6.00 9.15
C PHE A 109 -6.12 -7.52 9.24
N ARG A 110 -5.36 -8.24 8.41
CA ARG A 110 -5.31 -9.70 8.40
C ARG A 110 -4.82 -10.27 9.73
N SER A 111 -3.75 -9.72 10.31
CA SER A 111 -3.22 -10.19 11.60
C SER A 111 -4.17 -9.88 12.77
N ALA A 112 -4.78 -8.70 12.80
CA ALA A 112 -5.79 -8.37 13.80
C ALA A 112 -7.00 -9.31 13.74
N ALA A 113 -7.53 -9.56 12.53
CA ALA A 113 -8.63 -10.48 12.31
C ALA A 113 -8.32 -11.89 12.84
N LEU A 114 -7.12 -12.41 12.56
CA LEU A 114 -6.66 -13.71 13.08
C LEU A 114 -6.54 -13.74 14.61
N ALA A 115 -6.02 -12.68 15.22
CA ALA A 115 -5.76 -12.64 16.66
C ALA A 115 -7.04 -12.45 17.50
N TYR A 116 -7.96 -11.61 17.03
CA TYR A 116 -9.08 -11.08 17.83
C TYR A 116 -10.47 -11.32 17.22
N GLY A 117 -10.54 -11.74 15.96
CA GLY A 117 -11.78 -12.13 15.28
C GLY A 117 -12.92 -11.13 15.41
N PRO A 118 -14.08 -11.50 15.99
CA PRO A 118 -15.24 -10.62 16.08
C PRO A 118 -15.01 -9.29 16.82
N ARG A 119 -13.95 -9.18 17.62
CA ARG A 119 -13.61 -7.94 18.35
C ARG A 119 -12.99 -6.86 17.48
N VAL A 120 -12.66 -7.18 16.23
CA VAL A 120 -11.95 -6.26 15.32
C VAL A 120 -12.93 -5.35 14.57
N VAL A 121 -12.59 -4.06 14.51
CA VAL A 121 -13.18 -3.10 13.56
C VAL A 121 -12.11 -2.66 12.58
N GLY A 122 -12.29 -2.96 11.31
CA GLY A 122 -11.46 -2.46 10.22
C GLY A 122 -12.04 -1.19 9.63
N VAL A 123 -11.22 -0.16 9.49
CA VAL A 123 -11.61 1.17 8.98
C VAL A 123 -10.72 1.55 7.79
N ILE A 124 -11.31 1.68 6.61
CA ILE A 124 -10.61 2.21 5.43
C ILE A 124 -11.02 3.68 5.23
N LEU A 125 -10.01 4.55 5.16
CA LEU A 125 -10.18 5.97 4.85
C LEU A 125 -9.68 6.27 3.44
N THR A 126 -9.71 7.56 3.06
CA THR A 126 -9.13 8.12 1.83
C THR A 126 -7.77 7.51 1.47
N GLY A 127 -7.58 7.29 0.18
CA GLY A 127 -6.34 6.78 -0.39
C GLY A 127 -6.49 6.35 -1.84
N VAL A 128 -5.36 6.06 -2.47
CA VAL A 128 -5.29 5.60 -3.86
C VAL A 128 -5.16 4.08 -3.92
N LEU A 129 -5.61 3.50 -5.04
CA LEU A 129 -5.62 2.05 -5.26
C LEU A 129 -6.42 1.33 -4.16
N ASP A 130 -5.95 0.17 -3.70
CA ASP A 130 -6.82 -0.83 -3.10
C ASP A 130 -6.20 -1.58 -1.90
N ASP A 131 -5.05 -1.14 -1.40
CA ASP A 131 -4.48 -1.76 -0.19
C ASP A 131 -5.42 -1.59 1.01
N GLY A 132 -5.61 -2.68 1.76
CA GLY A 132 -6.58 -2.76 2.84
C GLY A 132 -7.87 -3.47 2.45
N THR A 133 -8.20 -3.60 1.17
CA THR A 133 -9.39 -4.33 0.72
C THR A 133 -9.30 -5.82 1.06
N ALA A 134 -8.17 -6.48 0.82
CA ALA A 134 -8.01 -7.89 1.17
C ALA A 134 -8.02 -8.10 2.70
N GLY A 135 -7.36 -7.19 3.42
CA GLY A 135 -7.34 -7.15 4.87
C GLY A 135 -8.73 -6.94 5.48
N LEU A 136 -9.53 -6.04 4.91
CA LEU A 136 -10.89 -5.77 5.37
C LEU A 136 -11.82 -6.96 5.08
N ARG A 137 -11.63 -7.65 3.95
CA ARG A 137 -12.27 -8.93 3.68
C ARG A 137 -11.89 -9.99 4.72
N ALA A 138 -10.63 -10.03 5.15
CA ALA A 138 -10.20 -10.89 6.25
C ALA A 138 -10.92 -10.54 7.56
N VAL A 139 -11.05 -9.26 7.90
CA VAL A 139 -11.84 -8.81 9.07
C VAL A 139 -13.26 -9.36 9.00
N LYS A 140 -13.95 -9.24 7.85
CA LYS A 140 -15.30 -9.80 7.66
C LYS A 140 -15.35 -11.32 7.74
N ARG A 141 -14.37 -12.02 7.18
CA ARG A 141 -14.28 -13.49 7.25
C ARG A 141 -14.18 -13.99 8.69
N TYR A 142 -13.57 -13.18 9.57
CA TYR A 142 -13.47 -13.45 11.00
C TYR A 142 -14.55 -12.78 11.85
N SER A 143 -15.69 -12.43 11.23
CA SER A 143 -16.88 -11.84 11.85
C SER A 143 -16.66 -10.47 12.51
N GLY A 144 -15.58 -9.77 12.14
CA GLY A 144 -15.37 -8.38 12.52
C GLY A 144 -16.26 -7.41 11.75
N ILE A 145 -16.10 -6.13 12.06
CA ILE A 145 -16.86 -5.03 11.46
C ILE A 145 -15.99 -4.30 10.43
N ALA A 146 -16.58 -3.96 9.29
CA ALA A 146 -15.96 -3.16 8.24
C ALA A 146 -16.64 -1.79 8.13
N ILE A 147 -15.84 -0.74 8.30
CA ILE A 147 -16.24 0.66 8.13
C ILE A 147 -15.41 1.26 7.00
N VAL A 148 -16.06 2.02 6.13
CA VAL A 148 -15.42 2.74 5.04
C VAL A 148 -15.83 4.20 5.10
N GLN A 149 -14.86 5.09 4.90
CA GLN A 149 -15.13 6.52 4.71
C GLN A 149 -16.02 6.72 3.47
N ASP A 150 -17.00 7.61 3.56
CA ASP A 150 -17.84 7.98 2.42
C ASP A 150 -16.97 8.42 1.22
N PRO A 151 -17.03 7.72 0.07
CA PRO A 151 -16.22 8.08 -1.10
C PRO A 151 -16.47 9.51 -1.60
N ASP A 152 -17.66 10.07 -1.37
CA ASP A 152 -18.01 11.42 -1.84
C ASP A 152 -17.29 12.54 -1.06
N GLU A 153 -16.76 12.26 0.14
CA GLU A 153 -15.98 13.23 0.93
C GLU A 153 -14.48 12.90 0.94
N ALA A 154 -14.10 11.69 0.49
CA ALA A 154 -12.72 11.24 0.48
C ALA A 154 -11.93 12.06 -0.55
N ILE A 155 -10.81 12.66 -0.13
CA ILE A 155 -9.93 13.42 -1.02
C ILE A 155 -9.47 12.52 -2.18
N TYR A 156 -9.18 11.26 -1.87
CA TYR A 156 -8.87 10.21 -2.81
C TYR A 156 -9.80 9.02 -2.54
N PRO A 157 -10.79 8.74 -3.39
CA PRO A 157 -11.82 7.74 -3.12
C PRO A 157 -11.42 6.30 -3.51
N GLY A 158 -10.22 6.07 -4.04
CA GLY A 158 -9.79 4.77 -4.58
C GLY A 158 -9.90 3.63 -3.56
N MET A 159 -9.28 3.80 -2.39
CA MET A 159 -9.31 2.78 -1.33
C MET A 159 -10.74 2.53 -0.81
N PRO A 160 -11.54 3.55 -0.47
CA PRO A 160 -12.95 3.38 -0.13
C PRO A 160 -13.79 2.65 -1.19
N LEU A 161 -13.67 3.03 -2.46
CA LEU A 161 -14.43 2.43 -3.57
C LEU A 161 -14.08 0.96 -3.74
N SER A 162 -12.79 0.61 -3.69
CA SER A 162 -12.34 -0.78 -3.76
C SER A 162 -12.91 -1.63 -2.61
N ALA A 163 -12.89 -1.09 -1.39
CA ALA A 163 -13.45 -1.78 -0.23
C ALA A 163 -14.95 -2.04 -0.38
N ILE A 164 -15.72 -1.06 -0.88
CA ILE A 164 -17.17 -1.19 -1.14
C ILE A 164 -17.46 -2.23 -2.23
N GLU A 165 -16.63 -2.32 -3.26
CA GLU A 165 -16.81 -3.26 -4.37
C GLU A 165 -16.55 -4.72 -3.96
N HIS A 166 -15.56 -4.95 -3.10
CA HIS A 166 -15.06 -6.31 -2.81
C HIS A 166 -15.37 -6.83 -1.40
N VAL A 167 -15.94 -6.01 -0.53
CA VAL A 167 -16.23 -6.37 0.86
C VAL A 167 -17.68 -6.05 1.20
N GLN A 168 -18.32 -6.93 1.99
CA GLN A 168 -19.59 -6.60 2.62
C GLN A 168 -19.35 -5.60 3.76
N VAL A 169 -19.28 -4.32 3.39
CA VAL A 169 -19.09 -3.18 4.30
C VAL A 169 -20.34 -3.02 5.18
N ASP A 170 -20.15 -2.87 6.49
CA ASP A 170 -21.25 -2.69 7.44
C ASP A 170 -21.69 -1.21 7.50
N HIS A 171 -20.72 -0.29 7.37
CA HIS A 171 -20.96 1.14 7.47
C HIS A 171 -20.14 1.94 6.45
N ILE A 172 -20.84 2.73 5.64
CA ILE A 172 -20.25 3.81 4.82
C ILE A 172 -20.65 5.12 5.49
N LEU A 173 -19.69 5.90 5.94
CA LEU A 173 -19.95 7.05 6.81
C LEU A 173 -19.10 8.26 6.48
N PRO A 174 -19.65 9.47 6.65
CA PRO A 174 -18.85 10.66 6.75
C PRO A 174 -17.80 10.55 7.87
N LEU A 175 -16.64 11.16 7.66
CA LEU A 175 -15.42 10.97 8.43
C LEU A 175 -15.62 11.36 9.89
N ALA A 176 -16.34 12.46 10.10
CA ALA A 176 -16.71 12.96 11.41
C ALA A 176 -17.66 12.02 12.19
N ALA A 177 -18.37 11.12 11.50
CA ALA A 177 -19.28 10.16 12.10
C ALA A 177 -18.61 8.82 12.47
N ILE A 178 -17.41 8.54 11.94
CA ILE A 178 -16.68 7.30 12.20
C ILE A 178 -16.28 7.20 13.68
N GLY A 179 -15.63 8.22 14.25
CA GLY A 179 -15.18 8.18 15.65
C GLY A 179 -16.32 7.96 16.66
N PRO A 180 -17.45 8.69 16.59
CA PRO A 180 -18.61 8.42 17.43
C PRO A 180 -19.15 6.98 17.31
N LEU A 181 -19.12 6.39 16.12
CA LEU A 181 -19.48 4.98 15.94
C LEU A 181 -18.49 4.04 16.65
N LEU A 182 -17.18 4.28 16.51
CA LEU A 182 -16.13 3.48 17.16
C LEU A 182 -16.28 3.48 18.69
N VAL A 183 -16.59 4.63 19.30
CA VAL A 183 -16.80 4.75 20.75
C VAL A 183 -17.95 3.87 21.23
N ARG A 184 -19.06 3.88 20.48
CA ARG A 184 -20.22 3.04 20.78
C ARG A 184 -19.88 1.56 20.65
N MET A 185 -19.27 1.15 19.54
CA MET A 185 -18.89 -0.26 19.28
C MET A 185 -17.91 -0.81 20.31
N ALA A 186 -16.94 0.00 20.75
CA ALA A 186 -15.99 -0.39 21.79
C ALA A 186 -16.67 -0.73 23.13
N SER A 187 -17.87 -0.19 23.38
CA SER A 187 -18.66 -0.44 24.59
C SER A 187 -19.70 -1.55 24.43
N GLU A 188 -19.99 -1.98 23.20
CA GLU A 188 -20.98 -3.01 22.91
C GLU A 188 -20.39 -4.40 23.13
N PRO A 189 -21.01 -5.27 23.95
CA PRO A 189 -20.45 -6.57 24.26
C PRO A 189 -20.45 -7.49 23.05
N VAL A 190 -19.27 -8.01 22.69
CA VAL A 190 -19.12 -8.96 21.60
C VAL A 190 -19.34 -10.37 22.14
N LYS A 191 -20.21 -11.14 21.46
CA LYS A 191 -20.30 -12.57 21.71
C LYS A 191 -19.08 -13.23 21.08
N GLU A 192 -18.20 -13.78 21.90
CA GLU A 192 -17.13 -14.65 21.39
C GLU A 192 -17.79 -15.92 20.84
N GLU A 193 -17.90 -16.02 19.52
CA GLU A 193 -18.27 -17.26 18.88
C GLU A 193 -17.10 -18.25 19.00
N ALA A 194 -17.34 -19.36 19.70
CA ALA A 194 -16.38 -20.44 19.82
C ALA A 194 -16.20 -21.11 18.46
N GLY A 195 -15.06 -20.85 17.82
CA GLY A 195 -14.59 -21.61 16.67
C GLY A 195 -15.01 -21.05 15.32
N ASN A 196 -14.47 -19.88 14.96
CA ASN A 196 -14.32 -19.63 13.54
C ASN A 196 -13.13 -20.49 13.05
N HIS A 197 -13.38 -21.38 12.10
CA HIS A 197 -12.34 -22.24 11.51
C HIS A 197 -11.21 -21.34 11.03
N MET A 198 -10.03 -21.43 11.66
CA MET A 198 -8.87 -20.69 11.20
C MET A 198 -8.58 -21.12 9.77
N SER A 199 -8.57 -20.16 8.86
CA SER A 199 -8.17 -20.40 7.48
C SER A 199 -6.66 -20.58 7.47
N GLU A 200 -6.19 -21.80 7.21
CA GLU A 200 -4.77 -22.11 7.01
C GLU A 200 -4.12 -21.12 6.03
N ASP A 201 -4.85 -20.73 4.98
CA ASP A 201 -4.37 -19.74 3.99
C ASP A 201 -4.03 -18.38 4.62
N LEU A 202 -4.88 -17.81 5.49
CA LEU A 202 -4.61 -16.50 6.10
C LEU A 202 -3.47 -16.55 7.12
N GLU A 203 -3.32 -17.66 7.84
CA GLU A 203 -2.18 -17.89 8.73
C GLU A 203 -0.88 -17.89 7.94
N LYS A 204 -0.82 -18.67 6.85
CA LYS A 204 0.34 -18.72 5.96
C LYS A 204 0.69 -17.33 5.41
N GLU A 205 -0.32 -16.55 5.01
CA GLU A 205 -0.10 -15.20 4.52
C GLU A 205 0.47 -14.26 5.58
N THR A 206 -0.04 -14.34 6.81
CA THR A 206 0.43 -13.52 7.93
C THR A 206 1.85 -13.89 8.33
N GLN A 207 2.18 -15.18 8.34
CA GLN A 207 3.55 -15.66 8.60
C GLN A 207 4.53 -15.23 7.49
N LYS A 208 4.10 -15.22 6.22
CA LYS A 208 4.90 -14.67 5.10
C LYS A 208 5.20 -13.18 5.30
N ALA A 209 4.23 -12.39 5.77
CA ALA A 209 4.45 -10.99 6.13
C ALA A 209 5.42 -10.81 7.32
N GLN A 210 5.50 -11.79 8.22
CA GLN A 210 6.46 -11.81 9.34
C GLN A 210 7.89 -12.24 8.95
N MET A 211 8.13 -12.68 7.71
CA MET A 211 9.37 -13.35 7.31
C MET A 211 9.75 -14.52 8.22
N ASP A 212 8.78 -15.32 8.65
CA ASP A 212 9.08 -16.53 9.41
C ASP A 212 9.82 -17.55 8.51
N THR A 213 11.13 -17.69 8.74
CA THR A 213 12.05 -18.55 7.97
C THR A 213 11.70 -20.04 8.04
N THR A 214 10.85 -20.45 8.98
CA THR A 214 10.48 -21.84 9.20
C THR A 214 9.60 -22.40 8.06
N LEU A 215 8.85 -21.52 7.39
CA LEU A 215 7.88 -21.88 6.32
C LEU A 215 8.34 -21.54 4.90
N MET A 216 9.40 -20.74 4.73
CA MET A 216 10.02 -20.51 3.42
C MET A 216 10.64 -21.79 2.81
N ARG A 217 10.64 -22.90 3.56
CA ARG A 217 11.11 -24.22 3.17
C ARG A 217 10.01 -25.15 2.65
N ALA A 218 8.73 -24.81 2.78
CA ALA A 218 7.65 -25.62 2.23
C ALA A 218 7.50 -25.31 0.72
N ASP A 219 7.64 -26.33 -0.13
CA ASP A 219 7.42 -26.27 -1.59
C ASP A 219 5.93 -26.06 -1.97
N GLU A 220 5.06 -25.76 -1.01
CA GLU A 220 3.64 -25.47 -1.23
C GLU A 220 3.43 -23.97 -1.46
N GLN A 221 3.45 -23.58 -2.73
CA GLN A 221 3.01 -22.24 -3.13
C GLN A 221 1.51 -22.25 -3.36
N ASP A 222 0.81 -21.40 -2.61
CA ASP A 222 -0.64 -21.22 -2.75
C ASP A 222 -0.96 -20.63 -4.13
N GLY A 223 -1.89 -21.25 -4.86
CA GLY A 223 -2.38 -20.75 -6.14
C GLY A 223 -1.74 -21.35 -7.40
N THR A 224 -2.10 -20.80 -8.55
CA THR A 224 -1.64 -21.26 -9.87
C THR A 224 -0.52 -20.37 -10.42
N PRO A 225 0.59 -20.92 -10.95
CA PRO A 225 1.61 -20.10 -11.58
C PRO A 225 1.04 -19.24 -12.72
N SER A 226 1.36 -17.96 -12.73
CA SER A 226 0.96 -17.02 -13.79
C SER A 226 2.07 -16.86 -14.83
N VAL A 227 1.76 -16.13 -15.91
CA VAL A 227 2.74 -15.71 -16.93
C VAL A 227 3.53 -14.46 -16.53
N PHE A 228 3.22 -13.87 -15.37
CA PHE A 228 3.78 -12.59 -14.95
C PHE A 228 4.97 -12.75 -14.00
N SER A 229 5.86 -11.77 -14.05
CA SER A 229 7.00 -11.65 -13.15
C SER A 229 6.73 -10.58 -12.10
N CYS A 230 7.19 -10.84 -10.88
CA CYS A 230 7.12 -9.93 -9.76
C CYS A 230 7.99 -8.70 -10.06
N PRO A 231 7.42 -7.48 -10.11
CA PRO A 231 8.20 -6.29 -10.43
C PRO A 231 9.32 -5.99 -9.41
N GLU A 232 9.11 -6.37 -8.15
CA GLU A 232 10.06 -6.13 -7.06
C GLU A 232 11.26 -7.09 -7.06
N CYS A 233 11.11 -8.35 -7.51
CA CYS A 233 12.18 -9.36 -7.41
C CYS A 233 12.46 -10.17 -8.68
N GLY A 234 11.67 -10.00 -9.74
CA GLY A 234 11.77 -10.75 -11.00
C GLY A 234 11.34 -12.22 -10.92
N GLY A 235 10.92 -12.71 -9.75
CA GLY A 235 10.41 -14.08 -9.59
C GLY A 235 9.05 -14.29 -10.26
N VAL A 236 8.65 -15.54 -10.50
CA VAL A 236 7.31 -15.85 -11.00
C VAL A 236 6.24 -15.36 -10.01
N LEU A 237 5.08 -14.92 -10.50
CA LEU A 237 3.90 -14.65 -9.68
C LEU A 237 2.92 -15.82 -9.75
N TRP A 238 2.30 -16.13 -8.63
CA TRP A 238 1.21 -17.10 -8.50
C TRP A 238 -0.10 -16.36 -8.29
N GLU A 239 -1.13 -16.75 -9.04
CA GLU A 239 -2.49 -16.29 -8.94
C GLU A 239 -3.22 -16.99 -7.78
N ILE A 240 -3.73 -16.20 -6.86
CA ILE A 240 -4.46 -16.62 -5.66
C ILE A 240 -5.85 -16.01 -5.75
N PRO A 241 -6.88 -16.80 -6.11
CA PRO A 241 -8.27 -16.38 -6.01
C PRO A 241 -8.64 -16.07 -4.56
N ASP A 242 -9.30 -14.94 -4.33
CA ASP A 242 -9.74 -14.52 -2.99
C ASP A 242 -11.12 -13.86 -3.08
N GLY A 243 -12.17 -14.69 -2.98
CA GLY A 243 -13.55 -14.26 -3.20
C GLY A 243 -13.78 -13.82 -4.64
N ASN A 244 -14.20 -12.57 -4.84
CA ASN A 244 -14.36 -11.95 -6.15
C ASN A 244 -13.08 -11.23 -6.64
N MET A 245 -11.98 -11.33 -5.90
CA MET A 245 -10.73 -10.64 -6.19
C MET A 245 -9.67 -11.62 -6.65
N LEU A 246 -8.77 -11.15 -7.52
CA LEU A 246 -7.56 -11.88 -7.91
C LEU A 246 -6.36 -11.23 -7.27
N ARG A 247 -5.55 -12.01 -6.56
CA ARG A 247 -4.27 -11.55 -6.01
C ARG A 247 -3.11 -12.33 -6.58
N PHE A 248 -1.94 -11.72 -6.54
CA PHE A 248 -0.70 -12.27 -7.00
C PHE A 248 0.28 -12.36 -5.84
N ARG A 249 1.08 -13.42 -5.79
CA ARG A 249 2.16 -13.54 -4.81
C ARG A 249 3.40 -14.17 -5.43
N CYS A 250 4.57 -13.65 -5.11
CA CYS A 250 5.84 -14.24 -5.55
C CYS A 250 6.44 -15.19 -4.50
N ARG A 251 7.45 -15.97 -4.87
CA ARG A 251 8.12 -16.93 -3.95
C ARG A 251 8.73 -16.28 -2.71
N VAL A 252 9.21 -15.04 -2.81
CA VAL A 252 9.81 -14.32 -1.67
C VAL A 252 8.77 -13.66 -0.76
N GLY A 253 7.51 -13.60 -1.20
CA GLY A 253 6.37 -13.13 -0.39
C GLY A 253 5.78 -11.78 -0.78
N HIS A 254 6.34 -11.03 -1.75
CA HIS A 254 5.66 -9.84 -2.28
C HIS A 254 4.27 -10.22 -2.80
N ALA A 255 3.26 -9.45 -2.40
CA ALA A 255 1.88 -9.65 -2.78
C ALA A 255 1.29 -8.41 -3.45
N PHE A 256 0.36 -8.62 -4.37
CA PHE A 256 -0.30 -7.56 -5.13
C PHE A 256 -1.75 -7.95 -5.39
N SER A 257 -2.67 -6.99 -5.36
CA SER A 257 -3.91 -7.08 -6.14
C SER A 257 -3.64 -6.87 -7.64
N ILE A 258 -4.69 -7.03 -8.46
CA ILE A 258 -4.56 -6.82 -9.90
C ILE A 258 -4.33 -5.33 -10.24
N GLU A 259 -5.00 -4.42 -9.54
CA GLU A 259 -4.86 -2.97 -9.69
C GLU A 259 -3.47 -2.51 -9.27
N SER A 260 -3.02 -2.94 -8.09
CA SER A 260 -1.67 -2.62 -7.59
C SER A 260 -0.58 -3.22 -8.47
N MET A 261 -0.78 -4.42 -9.00
CA MET A 261 0.16 -5.05 -9.94
C MET A 261 0.23 -4.29 -11.27
N PHE A 262 -0.92 -3.84 -11.80
CA PHE A 262 -0.94 -3.07 -13.04
C PHE A 262 -0.26 -1.70 -12.88
N ALA A 263 -0.50 -1.03 -11.75
CA ALA A 263 0.17 0.21 -11.41
C ALA A 263 1.70 0.02 -11.30
N GLU A 264 2.14 -1.06 -10.66
CA GLU A 264 3.57 -1.38 -10.53
C GLU A 264 4.22 -1.72 -11.88
N GLN A 265 3.52 -2.44 -12.78
CA GLN A 265 4.01 -2.67 -14.13
C GLN A 265 4.17 -1.36 -14.92
N SER A 266 3.26 -0.41 -14.71
CA SER A 266 3.33 0.91 -15.35
C SER A 266 4.55 1.70 -14.86
N GLU A 267 4.81 1.71 -13.55
CA GLU A 267 6.00 2.36 -12.98
C GLU A 267 7.31 1.67 -13.43
N ALA A 268 7.33 0.34 -13.48
CA ALA A 268 8.47 -0.42 -13.96
C ALA A 268 8.78 -0.12 -15.44
N LEU A 269 7.74 0.00 -16.28
CA LEU A 269 7.87 0.40 -17.68
C LEU A 269 8.44 1.81 -17.78
N GLU A 270 7.91 2.76 -17.01
CA GLU A 270 8.39 4.14 -17.02
C GLU A 270 9.87 4.22 -16.62
N THR A 271 10.25 3.53 -15.55
CA THR A 271 11.64 3.43 -15.10
C THR A 271 12.55 2.86 -16.19
N ALA A 272 12.12 1.79 -16.87
CA ALA A 272 12.87 1.19 -17.97
C ALA A 272 13.04 2.17 -19.15
N LEU A 273 12.02 2.97 -19.46
CA LEU A 273 12.08 3.99 -20.50
C LEU A 273 13.08 5.09 -20.14
N TRP A 274 13.10 5.56 -18.89
CA TRP A 274 14.10 6.53 -18.41
C TRP A 274 15.53 5.99 -18.50
N VAL A 275 15.75 4.74 -18.07
CA VAL A 275 17.07 4.08 -18.18
C VAL A 275 17.49 3.91 -19.64
N ALA A 276 16.58 3.50 -20.52
CA ALA A 276 16.85 3.37 -21.94
C ALA A 276 17.19 4.73 -22.57
N MET A 277 16.46 5.80 -22.23
CA MET A 277 16.72 7.14 -22.71
C MET A 277 18.11 7.63 -22.28
N LYS A 278 18.44 7.51 -20.99
CA LYS A 278 19.76 7.88 -20.47
C LYS A 278 20.87 7.14 -21.21
N THR A 279 20.72 5.83 -21.41
CA THR A 279 21.70 4.99 -22.11
C THR A 279 21.88 5.43 -23.58
N LEU A 280 20.79 5.81 -24.25
CA LEU A 280 20.83 6.33 -25.62
C LEU A 280 21.48 7.70 -25.69
N GLU A 281 21.23 8.59 -24.72
CA GLU A 281 21.87 9.90 -24.63
C GLU A 281 23.40 9.76 -24.46
N GLU A 282 23.85 8.87 -23.56
CA GLU A 282 25.27 8.55 -23.40
C GLU A 282 25.90 7.96 -24.69
N SER A 283 25.16 7.08 -25.38
CA SER A 283 25.59 6.49 -26.66
C SER A 283 25.69 7.53 -27.79
N ALA A 284 24.76 8.48 -27.85
CA ALA A 284 24.75 9.58 -28.80
C ALA A 284 25.97 10.49 -28.56
N ASP A 285 26.23 10.87 -27.32
CA ASP A 285 27.39 11.70 -26.97
C ASP A 285 28.72 11.03 -27.29
N LEU A 286 28.85 9.72 -27.02
CA LEU A 286 30.03 8.95 -27.40
C LEU A 286 30.21 8.90 -28.92
N SER A 287 29.13 8.62 -29.66
CA SER A 287 29.15 8.58 -31.13
C SER A 287 29.53 9.93 -31.72
N ARG A 288 29.05 11.04 -31.15
CA ARG A 288 29.41 12.41 -31.54
C ARG A 288 30.90 12.67 -31.34
N ARG A 289 31.48 12.29 -30.19
CA ARG A 289 32.93 12.42 -29.92
C ARG A 289 33.77 11.56 -30.87
N MET A 290 33.37 10.32 -31.11
CA MET A 290 34.06 9.42 -32.04
C MET A 290 34.03 9.93 -33.49
N MET A 291 32.91 10.50 -33.93
CA MET A 291 32.77 11.15 -35.23
C MET A 291 33.75 12.33 -35.35
N GLN A 292 33.80 13.21 -34.35
CA GLN A 292 34.71 14.36 -34.33
C GLN A 292 36.19 13.93 -34.40
N GLN A 293 36.58 12.91 -33.64
CA GLN A 293 37.94 12.36 -33.71
C GLN A 293 38.27 11.72 -35.06
N ALA A 294 37.34 10.96 -35.63
CA ALA A 294 37.52 10.37 -36.95
C ALA A 294 37.67 11.46 -38.04
N ASN A 295 36.91 12.55 -37.94
CA ASN A 295 37.03 13.71 -38.83
C ASN A 295 38.41 14.38 -38.71
N MET A 296 38.90 14.62 -37.47
CA MET A 296 40.24 15.18 -37.25
C MET A 296 41.36 14.30 -37.82
N ARG A 297 41.19 12.98 -37.80
CA ARG A 297 42.16 12.01 -38.33
C ARG A 297 41.98 11.68 -39.82
N GLY A 298 41.04 12.33 -40.52
CA GLY A 298 40.74 12.08 -41.94
C GLY A 298 40.09 10.71 -42.22
N GLN A 299 39.59 10.02 -41.20
CA GLN A 299 39.02 8.67 -41.30
C GLN A 299 37.53 8.70 -41.71
N LYS A 300 37.26 9.09 -42.97
CA LYS A 300 35.89 9.33 -43.48
C LYS A 300 34.89 8.20 -43.22
N ARG A 301 35.27 6.94 -43.47
CA ARG A 301 34.38 5.78 -43.25
C ARG A 301 33.95 5.64 -41.78
N LEU A 302 34.88 5.87 -40.85
CA LEU A 302 34.60 5.79 -39.43
C LEU A 302 33.71 6.97 -38.98
N ALA A 303 33.94 8.17 -39.53
CA ALA A 303 33.09 9.32 -39.25
C ALA A 303 31.64 9.09 -39.68
N SER A 304 31.41 8.66 -40.93
CA SER A 304 30.05 8.39 -41.44
C SER A 304 29.34 7.26 -40.66
N ARG A 305 30.08 6.24 -40.21
CA ARG A 305 29.51 5.18 -39.36
C ARG A 305 29.03 5.72 -38.01
N ASN A 306 29.81 6.57 -37.37
CA ASN A 306 29.43 7.17 -36.08
C ASN A 306 28.31 8.20 -36.23
N GLU A 307 28.29 8.94 -37.34
CA GLU A 307 27.18 9.85 -37.68
C GLU A 307 25.86 9.11 -37.86
N ALA A 308 25.86 7.95 -38.53
CA ALA A 308 24.67 7.11 -38.65
C ALA A 308 24.17 6.61 -37.28
N LYS A 309 25.08 6.15 -36.41
CA LYS A 309 24.74 5.75 -35.03
C LYS A 309 24.17 6.90 -34.20
N LEU A 310 24.74 8.09 -34.32
CA LEU A 310 24.24 9.30 -33.65
C LEU A 310 22.79 9.59 -34.06
N ARG A 311 22.50 9.64 -35.37
CA ARG A 311 21.14 9.85 -35.87
C ARG A 311 20.14 8.80 -35.37
N GLU A 312 20.55 7.53 -35.36
CA GLU A 312 19.72 6.44 -34.87
C GLU A 312 19.40 6.58 -33.37
N ALA A 313 20.40 6.95 -32.56
CA ALA A 313 20.20 7.19 -31.13
C ALA A 313 19.25 8.38 -30.89
N GLU A 314 19.45 9.50 -31.59
CA GLU A 314 18.60 10.70 -31.49
C GLU A 314 17.14 10.42 -31.87
N GLN A 315 16.90 9.60 -32.90
CA GLN A 315 15.54 9.18 -33.28
C GLN A 315 14.87 8.35 -32.17
N ARG A 316 15.59 7.40 -31.57
CA ARG A 316 15.06 6.56 -30.49
C ARG A 316 14.76 7.37 -29.23
N ILE A 317 15.63 8.32 -28.87
CA ILE A 317 15.41 9.25 -27.75
C ILE A 317 14.12 10.04 -27.96
N ALA A 318 13.88 10.58 -29.16
CA ALA A 318 12.67 11.34 -29.46
C ALA A 318 11.38 10.51 -29.32
N LEU A 319 11.42 9.22 -29.67
CA LEU A 319 10.28 8.32 -29.47
C LEU A 319 10.02 8.05 -27.99
N ILE A 320 11.06 7.78 -27.20
CA ILE A 320 10.94 7.54 -25.76
C ILE A 320 10.40 8.79 -25.04
N LYS A 321 10.91 9.98 -25.37
CA LYS A 321 10.41 11.25 -24.80
C LYS A 321 8.92 11.45 -25.03
N ARG A 322 8.42 11.12 -26.23
CA ARG A 322 6.97 11.20 -26.51
C ARG A 322 6.15 10.19 -25.71
N ALA A 323 6.69 9.00 -25.46
CA ALA A 323 6.02 7.99 -24.64
C ALA A 323 5.90 8.46 -23.19
N LEU A 324 6.99 8.98 -22.61
CA LEU A 324 7.04 9.50 -21.24
C LEU A 324 6.11 10.72 -21.01
N ILE A 325 6.04 11.65 -21.97
CA ILE A 325 5.14 12.82 -21.85
C ILE A 325 3.66 12.42 -21.94
N LYS A 326 3.34 11.39 -22.74
CA LYS A 326 1.96 10.90 -22.87
C LYS A 326 1.48 10.14 -21.65
N SER A 327 2.36 9.51 -20.88
CA SER A 327 1.99 8.87 -19.62
C SER A 327 1.64 9.89 -18.54
N GLU A 328 2.35 11.03 -18.47
CA GLU A 328 2.06 12.10 -17.50
C GLU A 328 0.66 12.73 -17.70
N THR A 329 0.22 12.87 -18.95
CA THR A 329 -1.08 13.48 -19.29
C THR A 329 -2.29 12.59 -18.99
N ILE A 330 -2.10 11.27 -18.84
CA ILE A 330 -3.16 10.34 -18.43
C ILE A 330 -3.33 10.37 -16.90
N VAL A 331 -2.23 10.53 -16.16
CA VAL A 331 -2.24 10.60 -14.69
C VAL A 331 -2.84 11.92 -14.17
N GLU A 332 -2.75 13.02 -14.93
CA GLU A 332 -3.37 14.30 -14.58
C GLU A 332 -4.91 14.31 -14.70
N ASP A 333 -5.48 13.46 -15.56
CA ASP A 333 -6.93 13.39 -15.82
C ASP A 333 -7.70 12.64 -14.71
N GLU A 334 -6.99 11.99 -13.79
CA GLU A 334 -7.55 11.31 -12.62
C GLU A 334 -7.54 12.17 -11.33
N ARG A 335 -7.00 13.41 -11.37
CA ARG A 335 -7.09 14.33 -10.23
C ARG A 335 -8.47 15.01 -10.21
N PRO A 336 -9.15 15.11 -9.05
CA PRO A 336 -10.40 15.85 -8.96
C PRO A 336 -10.21 17.32 -9.38
N ALA A 337 -11.20 17.87 -10.08
CA ALA A 337 -11.18 19.18 -10.74
C ALA A 337 -10.89 20.41 -9.83
N THR A 338 -10.77 20.19 -8.52
CA THR A 338 -10.53 21.23 -7.52
C THR A 338 -9.09 21.75 -7.46
N GLU A 339 -8.09 21.01 -7.97
CA GLU A 339 -6.69 21.48 -8.00
C GLU A 339 -6.31 22.30 -9.24
N GLN A 340 -7.07 22.24 -10.33
CA GLN A 340 -6.77 23.02 -11.56
C GLN A 340 -6.97 24.54 -11.40
N GLN A 341 -7.49 25.01 -10.26
CA GLN A 341 -7.76 26.43 -10.00
C GLN A 341 -6.69 27.13 -9.15
N LEU A 342 -5.68 26.43 -8.61
CA LEU A 342 -4.64 27.04 -7.78
C LEU A 342 -3.38 27.47 -8.55
N ASP A 343 -3.17 26.99 -9.78
CA ASP A 343 -2.03 27.38 -10.64
C ASP A 343 -2.32 28.56 -11.58
N LYS A 344 -3.46 29.24 -11.41
CA LYS A 344 -3.84 30.44 -12.20
C LYS A 344 -4.08 31.71 -11.36
N ALA A 345 -3.64 31.74 -10.11
CA ALA A 345 -3.72 32.92 -9.25
C ALA A 345 -2.40 33.69 -9.18
#